data_AF-A0ABD2P2L0-F1
#
_entry.id   AF-A0ABD2P2L0-F1
#
_cell.length_a   1.000
_cell.length_b   1.000
_cell.length_c   1.000
_cell.angle_alpha   90.00
_cell.angle_beta   90.00
_cell.angle_gamma   90.00
#
_symmetry.space_group_name_H-M   'P 1'
#
loop_
_entity.id
_entity.type
_entity.pdbx_description
1 polymer ?
#
loop_
_entity_poly.entity_id
_entity_poly.type
_entity_poly.pdbx_seq_one_letter_code
_entity_poly.pdbx_strand_id
1 'polypeptide(L)'
;MCKIANSRMTCNQKRLNLSSKVLHQLVTTKNSCVEIQKNKKHLALLPYHMKNLSESIKEILDEDIAKFNRDVEGIVLGYKNIKLLTEAGVISGDSSFIHLDIQADFVIFKPVPGNILPGVVVRKTKNHVACLVYHTFNVSLPKPDEIVNWTGNDVEVGQEVMVRVTYTNLEGKLPYIKGEFLNNVSEPDDEIVNKITKFEDSSEEHFEEPKLKEKKKKKRKREVSDEEIDDNLNEDNEIVNVRKKKRESVSR
;
A
#
# COMPACT_ATOMS: atom_id res chain seq x y z
N MET A 1 -0.57 -15.58 -41.47
CA MET A 1 -1.09 -16.11 -40.18
C MET A 1 -0.52 -15.25 -39.05
N CYS A 2 -1.41 -14.62 -38.28
CA CYS A 2 -1.14 -13.53 -37.35
C CYS A 2 -0.16 -13.91 -36.24
N LYS A 3 0.86 -13.06 -36.05
CA LYS A 3 1.61 -12.96 -34.79
C LYS A 3 0.76 -12.18 -33.80
N ILE A 4 0.13 -12.86 -32.85
CA ILE A 4 -0.53 -12.19 -31.73
C ILE A 4 0.59 -11.66 -30.83
N ALA A 5 0.89 -10.37 -31.00
CA ALA A 5 1.73 -9.64 -30.08
C ALA A 5 0.91 -9.38 -28.81
N ASN A 6 1.10 -10.21 -27.78
CA ASN A 6 0.70 -9.86 -26.43
C ASN A 6 1.59 -8.70 -25.96
N SER A 7 1.15 -7.48 -26.26
CA SER A 7 1.66 -6.26 -25.66
C SER A 7 1.32 -6.29 -24.17
N ARG A 8 2.24 -6.83 -23.36
CA ARG A 8 2.24 -6.55 -21.93
C ARG A 8 2.57 -5.07 -21.76
N MET A 9 1.54 -4.24 -21.71
CA MET A 9 1.62 -2.94 -21.06
C MET A 9 1.79 -3.20 -19.56
N THR A 10 3.00 -3.52 -19.13
CA THR A 10 3.36 -3.41 -17.72
C THR A 10 3.43 -1.92 -17.41
N CYS A 11 2.30 -1.35 -16.99
CA CYS A 11 2.31 -0.07 -16.32
C CYS A 11 3.15 -0.29 -15.05
N ASN A 12 4.36 0.27 -15.01
CA ASN A 12 5.16 0.39 -13.80
C ASN A 12 4.45 1.36 -12.85
N GLN A 13 3.29 0.96 -12.33
CA GLN A 13 2.72 1.58 -11.14
C GLN A 13 3.64 1.16 -10.00
N LYS A 14 4.32 2.15 -9.40
CA LYS A 14 4.99 1.96 -8.11
C LYS A 14 3.95 1.32 -7.19
N ARG A 15 4.18 0.06 -6.81
CA ARG A 15 3.29 -0.67 -5.92
C ARG A 15 3.20 0.12 -4.62
N LEU A 16 1.99 0.39 -4.13
CA LEU A 16 1.84 0.84 -2.75
C LEU A 16 2.38 -0.28 -1.87
N ASN A 17 3.40 0.05 -1.08
CA ASN A 17 4.04 -0.89 -0.18
C ASN A 17 3.86 -0.34 1.25
N LEU A 18 2.63 -0.47 1.75
CA LEU A 18 2.35 -0.27 3.16
C LEU A 18 2.72 -1.57 3.88
N SER A 19 3.62 -1.49 4.85
CA SER A 19 4.02 -2.68 5.58
C SER A 19 2.86 -3.21 6.42
N SER A 20 2.89 -4.50 6.61
CA SER A 20 2.16 -5.26 7.62
C SER A 20 1.85 -4.50 8.91
N LYS A 21 2.92 -4.01 9.56
CA LYS A 21 2.89 -3.32 10.84
C LYS A 21 2.08 -2.02 10.74
N VAL A 22 2.27 -1.27 9.65
CA VAL A 22 1.56 -0.01 9.40
C VAL A 22 0.06 -0.27 9.20
N LEU A 23 -0.33 -1.28 8.42
CA LEU A 23 -1.75 -1.60 8.22
C LEU A 23 -2.45 -1.94 9.53
N HIS A 24 -1.81 -2.74 10.38
CA HIS A 24 -2.36 -3.08 11.70
C HIS A 24 -2.51 -1.84 12.60
N GLN A 25 -1.52 -0.95 12.58
CA GLN A 25 -1.57 0.32 13.32
C GLN A 25 -2.71 1.21 12.81
N LEU A 26 -2.90 1.32 11.50
CA LEU A 26 -3.97 2.12 10.90
C LEU A 26 -5.35 1.60 11.28
N VAL A 27 -5.56 0.28 11.24
CA VAL A 27 -6.83 -0.33 11.66
C VAL A 27 -7.12 -0.07 13.15
N THR A 28 -6.10 -0.08 13.99
CA THR A 28 -6.24 0.15 15.44
C THR A 28 -6.49 1.62 15.79
N THR A 29 -5.97 2.53 14.96
CA THR A 29 -6.03 3.97 15.19
C THR A 29 -7.43 4.50 14.94
N LYS A 30 -8.00 5.21 15.94
CA LYS A 30 -9.29 5.89 15.77
C LYS A 30 -9.18 6.97 14.68
N ASN A 31 -10.24 7.11 13.89
CA ASN A 31 -10.35 8.11 12.80
C ASN A 31 -9.36 7.92 11.63
N SER A 32 -8.72 6.76 11.49
CA SER A 32 -7.82 6.48 10.36
C SER A 32 -8.54 6.31 9.03
N CYS A 33 -9.88 6.18 9.04
CA CYS A 33 -10.69 5.84 7.87
C CYS A 33 -10.25 4.52 7.22
N VAL A 34 -9.56 3.65 7.98
CA VAL A 34 -9.14 2.32 7.57
C VAL A 34 -9.96 1.30 8.35
N GLU A 35 -10.58 0.38 7.64
CA GLU A 35 -11.40 -0.68 8.21
C GLU A 35 -11.08 -2.03 7.59
N ILE A 36 -11.44 -3.11 8.28
CA ILE A 36 -11.31 -4.47 7.76
C ILE A 36 -12.70 -4.93 7.32
N GLN A 37 -12.82 -5.32 6.05
CA GLN A 37 -14.04 -5.91 5.51
C GLN A 37 -13.79 -7.33 5.01
N LYS A 38 -14.62 -8.26 5.47
CA LYS A 38 -14.54 -9.66 5.06
C LYS A 38 -15.43 -9.92 3.86
N ASN A 39 -14.83 -10.03 2.67
CA ASN A 39 -15.57 -10.16 1.43
C ASN A 39 -15.27 -11.47 0.70
N LYS A 40 -16.27 -11.95 -0.05
CA LYS A 40 -16.11 -13.05 -0.99
C LYS A 40 -15.74 -12.48 -2.35
N LYS A 41 -14.78 -13.11 -3.03
CA LYS A 41 -14.36 -12.72 -4.37
C LYS A 41 -14.33 -13.94 -5.28
N HIS A 42 -14.98 -13.78 -6.42
CA HIS A 42 -14.95 -14.77 -7.50
C HIS A 42 -13.72 -14.55 -8.37
N LEU A 43 -12.94 -15.61 -8.59
CA LEU A 43 -11.73 -15.60 -9.41
C LEU A 43 -11.90 -16.53 -10.61
N ALA A 44 -11.53 -16.03 -11.78
CA ALA A 44 -11.41 -16.82 -13.02
C ALA A 44 -9.93 -17.03 -13.33
N LEU A 45 -9.42 -18.23 -13.05
CA LEU A 45 -8.01 -18.56 -13.21
C LEU A 45 -7.74 -19.28 -14.53
N LEU A 46 -6.55 -19.07 -15.08
CA LEU A 46 -6.07 -19.88 -16.20
C LEU A 46 -5.51 -21.21 -15.68
N PRO A 47 -5.47 -22.27 -16.51
CA PRO A 47 -4.87 -23.56 -16.13
C PRO A 47 -3.42 -23.45 -15.64
N TYR A 48 -2.68 -22.43 -16.11
CA TYR A 48 -1.31 -22.19 -15.67
C TYR A 48 -1.21 -21.81 -14.18
N HIS A 49 -2.21 -21.10 -13.63
CA HIS A 49 -2.26 -20.69 -12.23
C HIS A 49 -2.37 -21.89 -11.27
N MET A 50 -2.85 -23.04 -11.75
CA MET A 50 -3.00 -24.26 -10.94
C MET A 50 -1.68 -24.90 -10.53
N LYS A 51 -0.56 -24.51 -11.13
CA LYS A 51 0.75 -24.98 -10.71
C LYS A 51 1.11 -24.50 -9.29
N ASN A 52 0.71 -23.29 -8.94
CA ASN A 52 0.82 -22.74 -7.60
C ASN A 52 -0.38 -21.83 -7.33
N LEU A 53 -1.46 -22.43 -6.82
CA LEU A 53 -2.74 -21.76 -6.66
C LEU A 53 -2.61 -20.59 -5.67
N SER A 54 -1.97 -20.83 -4.52
CA SER A 54 -1.81 -19.83 -3.45
C SER A 54 -1.06 -18.59 -3.94
N GLU A 55 0.06 -18.79 -4.63
CA GLU A 55 0.86 -17.71 -5.22
C GLU A 55 0.05 -16.97 -6.30
N SER A 56 -0.67 -17.70 -7.16
CA SER A 56 -1.48 -17.08 -8.22
C SER A 56 -2.65 -16.25 -7.66
N ILE A 57 -3.27 -16.69 -6.57
CA ILE A 57 -4.30 -15.91 -5.87
C ILE A 57 -3.68 -14.63 -5.29
N LYS A 58 -2.52 -14.73 -4.64
CA LYS A 58 -1.78 -13.56 -4.13
C LYS A 58 -1.44 -12.58 -5.25
N GLU A 59 -0.93 -13.07 -6.39
CA GLU A 59 -0.63 -12.23 -7.56
C GLU A 59 -1.86 -11.45 -8.04
N ILE A 60 -3.04 -12.09 -8.08
CA ILE A 60 -4.28 -11.43 -8.50
C ILE A 60 -4.74 -10.41 -7.46
N LEU A 61 -4.69 -10.76 -6.17
CA LEU A 61 -5.07 -9.83 -5.09
C LEU A 61 -4.09 -8.64 -4.99
N ASP A 62 -2.81 -8.87 -5.26
CA ASP A 62 -1.79 -7.82 -5.33
C ASP A 62 -2.07 -6.82 -6.45
N GLU A 63 -2.71 -7.25 -7.55
CA GLU A 63 -3.15 -6.34 -8.60
C GLU A 63 -4.29 -5.43 -8.14
N ASP A 64 -5.09 -5.81 -7.14
CA ASP A 64 -6.17 -5.00 -6.61
C ASP A 64 -5.70 -4.00 -5.54
N ILE A 65 -4.51 -4.19 -4.97
CA ILE A 65 -3.92 -3.25 -4.01
C ILE A 65 -3.80 -1.87 -4.68
N ALA A 66 -4.03 -0.82 -3.91
CA ALA A 66 -4.02 0.57 -4.34
C ALA A 66 -5.14 0.99 -5.30
N LYS A 67 -6.10 0.09 -5.60
CA LYS A 67 -7.22 0.39 -6.48
C LYS A 67 -8.51 0.49 -5.69
N PHE A 68 -9.40 1.33 -6.21
CA PHE A 68 -10.76 1.39 -5.73
C PHE A 68 -11.51 0.13 -6.15
N ASN A 69 -12.16 -0.51 -5.20
CA ASN A 69 -13.04 -1.62 -5.44
C ASN A 69 -14.47 -1.22 -5.05
N ARG A 70 -15.41 -1.41 -5.99
CA ARG A 70 -16.82 -1.06 -5.84
C ARG A 70 -17.54 -1.92 -4.80
N ASP A 71 -17.14 -3.17 -4.63
CA ASP A 71 -17.78 -4.10 -3.69
C ASP A 71 -17.55 -3.71 -2.22
N VAL A 72 -16.45 -3.02 -1.96
CA VAL A 72 -16.05 -2.51 -0.63
C VAL A 72 -16.17 -0.99 -0.52
N GLU A 73 -16.51 -0.31 -1.62
CA GLU A 73 -16.59 1.15 -1.77
C GLU A 73 -15.36 1.90 -1.22
N GLY A 74 -14.16 1.40 -1.49
CA GLY A 74 -12.93 1.99 -0.97
C GLY A 74 -11.68 1.48 -1.66
N ILE A 75 -10.52 2.00 -1.24
CA ILE A 75 -9.22 1.60 -1.77
C ILE A 75 -8.70 0.42 -0.97
N VAL A 76 -8.37 -0.68 -1.67
CA VAL A 76 -7.75 -1.84 -1.02
C VAL A 76 -6.30 -1.50 -0.67
N LEU A 77 -5.97 -1.49 0.62
CA LEU A 77 -4.59 -1.32 1.09
C LEU A 77 -3.84 -2.64 1.20
N GLY A 78 -4.57 -3.71 1.51
CA GLY A 78 -4.02 -5.05 1.69
C GLY A 78 -5.12 -6.07 1.98
N TYR A 79 -4.70 -7.31 2.19
CA TYR A 79 -5.59 -8.44 2.49
C TYR A 79 -4.91 -9.39 3.50
N LYS A 80 -5.72 -10.14 4.24
CA LYS A 80 -5.27 -11.19 5.16
C LYS A 80 -6.30 -12.33 5.21
N ASN A 81 -5.92 -13.45 5.83
CA ASN A 81 -6.83 -14.56 6.12
C ASN A 81 -7.54 -15.12 4.87
N ILE A 82 -6.79 -15.37 3.79
CA ILE A 82 -7.35 -15.94 2.56
C ILE A 82 -7.87 -17.36 2.83
N LYS A 83 -9.12 -17.61 2.50
CA LYS A 83 -9.79 -18.90 2.61
C LYS A 83 -10.40 -19.28 1.28
N LEU A 84 -10.06 -20.45 0.78
CA LEU A 84 -10.72 -21.02 -0.38
C LEU A 84 -12.09 -21.55 0.05
N LEU A 85 -13.17 -21.09 -0.60
CA LEU A 85 -14.53 -21.53 -0.30
C LEU A 85 -14.93 -22.76 -1.12
N THR A 86 -14.26 -23.00 -2.24
CA THR A 86 -14.57 -24.09 -3.16
C THR A 86 -13.52 -25.20 -3.04
N GLU A 87 -13.94 -26.43 -2.76
CA GLU A 87 -13.02 -27.58 -2.66
C GLU A 87 -12.37 -27.96 -4.01
N ALA A 88 -13.08 -27.73 -5.12
CA ALA A 88 -12.61 -28.00 -6.47
C ALA A 88 -13.03 -26.88 -7.42
N GLY A 89 -12.12 -26.48 -8.32
CA GLY A 89 -12.42 -25.45 -9.31
C GLY A 89 -13.43 -25.91 -10.36
N VAL A 90 -14.41 -25.05 -10.66
CA VAL A 90 -15.45 -25.34 -11.64
C VAL A 90 -14.98 -24.88 -13.02
N ILE A 91 -15.01 -25.79 -13.98
CA ILE A 91 -14.71 -25.49 -15.39
C ILE A 91 -16.03 -25.57 -16.15
N SER A 92 -16.41 -24.48 -16.81
CA SER A 92 -17.58 -24.48 -17.69
C SER A 92 -17.21 -25.09 -19.05
N GLY A 93 -18.12 -25.84 -19.68
CA GLY A 93 -17.85 -26.50 -20.97
C GLY A 93 -17.39 -25.56 -22.09
N ASP A 94 -17.76 -24.28 -21.99
CA ASP A 94 -17.50 -23.26 -23.01
C ASP A 94 -16.29 -22.36 -22.68
N SER A 95 -15.64 -22.54 -21.52
CA SER A 95 -14.57 -21.68 -21.02
C SER A 95 -13.41 -22.50 -20.46
N SER A 96 -12.18 -22.14 -20.84
CA SER A 96 -10.96 -22.73 -20.28
C SER A 96 -10.55 -22.11 -18.95
N PHE A 97 -11.32 -21.15 -18.44
CA PHE A 97 -11.10 -20.58 -17.11
C PHE A 97 -11.64 -21.52 -16.03
N ILE A 98 -10.86 -21.62 -14.96
CA ILE A 98 -11.21 -22.37 -13.77
C ILE A 98 -11.72 -21.36 -12.74
N HIS A 99 -12.99 -21.51 -12.39
CA HIS A 99 -13.70 -20.59 -11.51
C HIS A 99 -13.60 -21.05 -10.06
N LEU A 100 -13.27 -20.12 -9.17
CA LEU A 100 -13.05 -20.35 -7.74
C LEU A 100 -13.65 -19.21 -6.93
N ASP A 101 -14.20 -19.51 -5.77
CA ASP A 101 -14.56 -18.48 -4.80
C ASP A 101 -13.58 -18.48 -3.63
N ILE A 102 -13.08 -17.30 -3.30
CA ILE A 102 -12.27 -17.07 -2.11
C ILE A 102 -13.00 -16.13 -1.16
N GLN A 103 -12.64 -16.21 0.11
CA GLN A 103 -12.98 -15.24 1.13
C GLN A 103 -11.69 -14.70 1.74
N ALA A 104 -11.58 -13.38 1.85
CA ALA A 104 -10.44 -12.74 2.50
C ALA A 104 -10.91 -11.54 3.32
N ASP A 105 -10.11 -11.16 4.30
CA ASP A 105 -10.28 -9.94 5.08
C ASP A 105 -9.47 -8.84 4.38
N PHE A 106 -10.14 -7.88 3.77
CA PHE A 106 -9.51 -6.77 3.07
C PHE A 106 -9.36 -5.57 4.01
N VAL A 107 -8.18 -4.96 4.01
CA VAL A 107 -7.92 -3.70 4.70
C VAL A 107 -8.25 -2.57 3.72
N ILE A 108 -9.30 -1.82 3.99
CA ILE A 108 -9.87 -0.83 3.08
C ILE A 108 -9.67 0.57 3.65
N PHE A 109 -9.15 1.48 2.82
CA PHE A 109 -9.13 2.91 3.10
C PHE A 109 -10.33 3.58 2.44
N LYS A 110 -11.20 4.16 3.25
CA LYS A 110 -12.45 4.81 2.83
C LYS A 110 -12.51 6.25 3.34
N PRO A 111 -11.78 7.19 2.69
CA PRO A 111 -11.88 8.60 3.04
C PRO A 111 -13.23 9.17 2.58
N VAL A 112 -13.98 9.74 3.51
CA VAL A 112 -15.28 10.40 3.26
C VAL A 112 -15.14 11.89 3.55
N PRO A 113 -15.86 12.78 2.84
CA PRO A 113 -15.92 14.19 3.19
C PRO A 113 -16.35 14.39 4.66
N GLY A 114 -15.62 15.26 5.36
CA GLY A 114 -15.78 15.52 6.79
C GLY A 114 -14.73 14.81 7.67
N ASN A 115 -14.11 13.75 7.19
CA ASN A 115 -13.08 13.03 7.94
C ASN A 115 -11.82 13.90 8.10
N ILE A 116 -11.18 13.79 9.27
CA ILE A 116 -9.95 14.51 9.58
C ILE A 116 -8.81 13.50 9.58
N LEU A 117 -7.81 13.73 8.73
CA LEU A 117 -6.68 12.83 8.51
C LEU A 117 -5.36 13.57 8.75
N PRO A 118 -4.39 12.93 9.43
CA PRO A 118 -3.03 13.46 9.51
C PRO A 118 -2.35 13.32 8.15
N GLY A 119 -1.67 14.37 7.71
CA GLY A 119 -0.90 14.38 6.47
C GLY A 119 0.41 15.15 6.61
N VAL A 120 1.43 14.70 5.89
CA VAL A 120 2.74 15.36 5.86
C VAL A 120 2.82 16.25 4.62
N VAL A 121 3.16 17.52 4.80
CA VAL A 121 3.30 18.47 3.69
C VAL A 121 4.47 18.08 2.80
N VAL A 122 4.22 17.83 1.52
CA VAL A 122 5.26 17.45 0.53
C VAL A 122 5.65 18.63 -0.34
N ARG A 123 4.67 19.44 -0.72
CA ARG A 123 4.92 20.57 -1.62
C ARG A 123 4.05 21.75 -1.24
N LYS A 124 4.66 22.92 -1.23
CA LYS A 124 3.98 24.20 -1.02
C LYS A 124 4.13 25.08 -2.25
N THR A 125 3.02 25.71 -2.65
CA THR A 125 2.96 26.73 -3.69
C THR A 125 2.02 27.85 -3.23
N LYS A 126 2.03 29.00 -3.90
CA LYS A 126 1.24 30.19 -3.50
C LYS A 126 -0.28 29.93 -3.40
N ASN A 127 -0.80 29.02 -4.23
CA ASN A 127 -2.23 28.77 -4.34
C ASN A 127 -2.63 27.36 -3.88
N HIS A 128 -1.66 26.53 -3.49
CA HIS A 128 -1.91 25.11 -3.24
C HIS A 128 -0.81 24.48 -2.39
N VAL A 129 -1.21 23.67 -1.41
CA VAL A 129 -0.34 22.79 -0.63
C VAL A 129 -0.72 21.35 -0.96
N ALA A 130 0.29 20.53 -1.25
CA ALA A 130 0.15 19.09 -1.41
C ALA A 130 0.66 18.41 -0.14
N CYS A 131 -0.15 17.52 0.43
CA CYS A 131 0.28 16.65 1.52
C CYS A 131 0.08 15.17 1.17
N LEU A 132 0.77 14.31 1.90
CA LEU A 132 0.60 12.86 1.85
C LEU A 132 -0.06 12.37 3.13
N VAL A 133 -1.21 11.72 2.99
CA VAL A 133 -1.81 10.93 4.06
C VAL A 133 -1.19 9.53 4.04
N TYR A 134 -0.76 9.05 5.21
CA TYR A 134 -0.07 7.77 5.39
C TYR A 134 1.14 7.57 4.45
N HIS A 135 1.84 8.67 4.14
CA HIS A 135 2.99 8.70 3.22
C HIS A 135 2.68 8.17 1.81
N THR A 136 1.40 8.05 1.46
CA THR A 136 0.94 7.25 0.32
C THR A 136 -0.08 7.99 -0.53
N PHE A 137 -1.11 8.55 0.09
CA PHE A 137 -2.22 9.16 -0.62
C PHE A 137 -2.01 10.66 -0.77
N ASN A 138 -1.97 11.14 -2.01
CA ASN A 138 -1.85 12.56 -2.29
C ASN A 138 -3.16 13.27 -1.97
N VAL A 139 -3.07 14.29 -1.14
CA VAL A 139 -4.18 15.17 -0.79
C VAL A 139 -3.85 16.59 -1.25
N SER A 140 -4.81 17.18 -1.97
CA SER A 140 -4.73 18.51 -2.53
C SER A 140 -5.42 19.51 -1.61
N LEU A 141 -4.67 20.52 -1.16
CA LEU A 141 -5.16 21.62 -0.31
C LEU A 141 -5.06 22.93 -1.12
N PRO A 142 -6.06 23.25 -1.94
CA PRO A 142 -6.08 24.53 -2.64
C PRO A 142 -6.35 25.68 -1.66
N LYS A 143 -5.73 26.83 -1.91
CA LYS A 143 -6.00 28.07 -1.20
C LYS A 143 -7.41 28.57 -1.57
N PRO A 144 -8.30 28.82 -0.60
CA PRO A 144 -9.56 29.48 -0.87
C PRO A 144 -9.33 30.95 -1.25
N ASP A 145 -10.04 31.46 -2.26
CA ASP A 145 -9.86 32.83 -2.77
C ASP A 145 -10.20 33.91 -1.73
N GLU A 146 -11.12 33.60 -0.82
CA GLU A 146 -11.65 34.53 0.19
C GLU A 146 -10.73 34.67 1.42
N ILE A 147 -9.75 33.78 1.59
CA ILE A 147 -8.91 33.74 2.80
C ILE A 147 -7.56 34.42 2.55
N VAL A 148 -7.38 35.59 3.15
CA VAL A 148 -6.11 36.34 3.13
C VAL A 148 -5.04 35.61 3.95
N ASN A 149 -5.37 35.25 5.19
CA ASN A 149 -4.49 34.55 6.13
C ASN A 149 -4.73 33.04 6.09
N TRP A 150 -4.35 32.41 4.98
CA TRP A 150 -4.49 30.97 4.80
C TRP A 150 -3.37 30.24 5.54
N THR A 151 -3.71 29.28 6.40
CA THR A 151 -2.75 28.44 7.16
C THR A 151 -1.68 27.80 6.27
N GLY A 152 -2.01 27.50 5.01
CA GLY A 152 -1.06 26.99 4.03
C GLY A 152 0.11 27.93 3.71
N ASN A 153 0.03 29.21 4.06
CA ASN A 153 1.14 30.16 3.93
C ASN A 153 2.22 29.96 5.01
N ASP A 154 1.88 29.39 6.15
CA ASP A 154 2.77 29.28 7.32
C ASP A 154 3.33 27.86 7.48
N VAL A 155 2.72 26.85 6.84
CA VAL A 155 3.21 25.47 6.91
C VAL A 155 4.54 25.27 6.19
N GLU A 156 5.36 24.37 6.71
CA GLU A 156 6.66 23.98 6.13
C GLU A 156 6.57 22.62 5.44
N VAL A 157 7.47 22.38 4.47
CA VAL A 157 7.59 21.06 3.85
C VAL A 157 8.18 20.09 4.87
N GLY A 158 7.56 18.93 5.04
CA GLY A 158 7.89 17.94 6.06
C GLY A 158 7.05 18.06 7.34
N GLN A 159 6.29 19.15 7.51
CA GLN A 159 5.43 19.34 8.68
C GLN A 159 4.21 18.42 8.62
N GLU A 160 3.86 17.81 9.75
CA GLU A 160 2.60 17.09 9.93
C GLU A 160 1.46 18.07 10.22
N VAL A 161 0.35 17.92 9.49
CA VAL A 161 -0.82 18.79 9.57
C VAL A 161 -2.10 17.97 9.59
N MET A 162 -3.12 18.48 10.29
CA MET A 162 -4.46 17.88 10.26
C MET A 162 -5.26 18.45 9.10
N VAL A 163 -5.77 17.56 8.26
CA VAL A 163 -6.52 17.91 7.05
C VAL A 163 -7.94 17.39 7.17
N ARG A 164 -8.92 18.27 6.95
CA ARG A 164 -10.31 17.86 6.76
C ARG A 164 -10.53 17.55 5.29
N VAL A 165 -10.99 16.33 5.00
CA VAL A 165 -11.37 15.91 3.65
C VAL A 165 -12.64 16.65 3.24
N THR A 166 -12.62 17.34 2.10
CA THR A 166 -13.78 18.08 1.57
C THR A 166 -14.37 17.39 0.34
N TYR A 167 -13.56 16.67 -0.43
CA TYR A 167 -14.01 15.96 -1.62
C TYR A 167 -13.10 14.76 -1.92
N THR A 168 -13.71 13.66 -2.37
CA THR A 168 -13.01 12.45 -2.79
C THR A 168 -13.53 11.95 -4.13
N ASN A 169 -12.61 11.58 -5.02
CA ASN A 169 -12.89 10.82 -6.23
C ASN A 169 -11.89 9.66 -6.30
N LEU A 170 -12.37 8.47 -5.92
CA LEU A 170 -11.54 7.28 -5.79
C LEU A 170 -11.61 6.37 -7.02
N GLU A 171 -12.63 6.52 -7.88
CA GLU A 171 -12.86 5.65 -9.04
C GLU A 171 -11.85 5.87 -10.18
N GLY A 172 -11.12 6.99 -10.17
CA GLY A 172 -10.09 7.28 -11.15
C GLY A 172 -8.90 6.31 -11.07
N LYS A 173 -8.05 6.28 -12.11
CA LYS A 173 -6.81 5.51 -12.12
C LYS A 173 -5.88 5.84 -10.94
N LEU A 174 -5.93 7.09 -10.48
CA LEU A 174 -5.30 7.55 -9.26
C LEU A 174 -6.38 8.17 -8.38
N PRO A 175 -6.41 7.85 -7.07
CA PRO A 175 -7.35 8.46 -6.16
C PRO A 175 -7.06 9.95 -6.03
N TYR A 176 -8.10 10.77 -6.16
CA TYR A 176 -8.02 12.21 -5.97
C TYR A 176 -8.75 12.57 -4.67
N ILE A 177 -8.01 13.10 -3.72
CA ILE A 177 -8.52 13.55 -2.43
C ILE A 177 -8.22 15.05 -2.32
N LYS A 178 -9.25 15.82 -2.02
CA LYS A 178 -9.17 17.26 -1.77
C LYS A 178 -9.55 17.51 -0.31
N GLY A 179 -8.83 18.42 0.33
CA GLY A 179 -9.08 18.80 1.70
C GLY A 179 -8.82 20.28 1.95
N GLU A 180 -9.00 20.65 3.21
CA GLU A 180 -8.68 21.95 3.75
C GLU A 180 -7.95 21.78 5.09
N PHE A 181 -7.18 22.80 5.48
CA PHE A 181 -6.56 22.80 6.81
C PHE A 181 -7.65 22.89 7.87
N LEU A 182 -7.45 22.19 8.98
CA LEU A 182 -8.22 22.47 10.17
C LEU A 182 -7.79 23.86 10.66
N ASN A 183 -8.60 24.89 10.40
CA ASN A 183 -8.37 26.19 11.05
C ASN A 183 -8.49 25.95 12.56
N ASN A 184 -7.50 26.42 13.33
CA ASN A 184 -7.62 26.51 14.78
C ASN A 184 -8.73 27.53 15.09
N VAL A 185 -9.98 27.10 15.03
CA VAL A 185 -11.07 27.77 15.72
C VAL A 185 -10.70 27.67 17.20
N SER A 186 -10.60 28.82 17.85
CA SER A 186 -10.13 28.99 19.20
C SER A 186 -11.08 28.36 20.23
N GLU A 187 -11.15 27.03 20.31
CA GLU A 187 -11.63 26.28 21.47
C GLU A 187 -10.82 24.98 21.57
N PRO A 188 -10.07 24.76 22.66
CA PRO A 188 -9.22 23.58 22.81
C PRO A 188 -10.05 22.38 23.28
N ASP A 189 -10.22 21.39 22.41
CA ASP A 189 -10.45 20.01 22.85
C ASP A 189 -9.08 19.40 23.21
N ASP A 190 -8.70 19.52 24.48
CA ASP A 190 -7.41 19.17 25.08
C ASP A 190 -6.97 17.68 24.99
N GLU A 191 -7.65 16.84 24.21
CA GLU A 191 -7.33 15.41 24.10
C GLU A 191 -6.43 15.04 22.91
N ILE A 192 -6.36 15.86 21.87
CA ILE A 192 -5.70 15.47 20.60
C ILE A 192 -4.20 15.79 20.62
N VAL A 193 -3.80 16.91 21.23
CA VAL A 193 -2.40 17.40 21.21
C VAL A 193 -1.50 16.60 22.18
N ASN A 194 -2.05 16.12 23.30
CA ASN A 194 -1.27 15.48 24.36
C ASN A 194 -0.90 14.01 24.09
N LYS A 195 -1.41 13.38 23.02
CA LYS A 195 -1.03 12.01 22.62
C LYS A 195 0.13 11.94 21.63
N ILE A 196 0.42 13.03 20.92
CA ILE A 196 1.39 13.02 19.80
C ILE A 196 2.81 13.38 20.29
N THR A 197 2.95 14.14 21.36
CA THR A 197 4.24 14.56 21.95
C THR A 197 5.06 13.45 22.63
N LYS A 198 4.64 12.18 22.55
CA LYS A 198 5.41 11.02 23.05
C LYS A 198 6.15 10.24 21.95
N PHE A 199 6.12 10.70 20.70
CA PHE A 199 6.64 9.94 19.55
C PHE A 199 8.00 10.37 19.01
N GLU A 200 8.71 11.31 19.64
CA GLU A 200 10.10 11.62 19.28
C GLU A 200 11.01 11.56 20.51
N ASP A 201 11.74 10.45 20.64
CA ASP A 201 13.16 10.53 20.98
C ASP A 201 13.92 9.29 20.47
N SER A 202 15.15 9.54 20.02
CA SER A 202 16.19 8.63 19.49
C SER A 202 16.03 8.14 18.04
N SER A 203 16.62 8.85 17.08
CA SER A 203 18.08 8.81 16.86
C SER A 203 18.44 9.64 15.62
N GLU A 204 19.29 10.66 15.81
CA GLU A 204 20.05 11.31 14.75
C GLU A 204 20.94 10.29 14.05
N GLU A 205 21.03 10.34 12.72
CA GLU A 205 22.33 10.30 12.03
C GLU A 205 22.22 10.78 10.58
N HIS A 206 23.28 11.45 10.17
CA HIS A 206 23.44 12.26 8.96
C HIS A 206 24.08 11.45 7.83
N PHE A 207 23.78 11.85 6.59
CA PHE A 207 24.68 11.89 5.42
C PHE A 207 24.55 10.89 4.24
N GLU A 208 24.43 11.53 3.07
CA GLU A 208 24.97 11.24 1.72
C GLU A 208 24.36 10.21 0.74
N GLU A 209 24.05 10.72 -0.47
CA GLU A 209 23.90 9.95 -1.73
C GLU A 209 25.23 9.33 -2.18
N PRO A 210 25.24 8.14 -2.82
CA PRO A 210 25.60 8.14 -4.25
C PRO A 210 25.04 7.01 -5.16
N LYS A 211 24.73 7.41 -6.40
CA LYS A 211 24.94 6.86 -7.77
C LYS A 211 25.05 5.34 -8.09
N LEU A 212 24.41 5.02 -9.24
CA LEU A 212 24.29 3.77 -10.04
C LEU A 212 25.59 3.11 -10.56
N LYS A 213 25.59 1.75 -10.69
CA LYS A 213 25.60 0.95 -11.96
C LYS A 213 25.87 -0.57 -11.80
N GLU A 214 25.02 -1.39 -12.46
CA GLU A 214 25.26 -2.65 -13.26
C GLU A 214 26.10 -3.84 -12.70
N LYS A 215 25.85 -5.16 -12.86
CA LYS A 215 25.18 -6.02 -13.87
C LYS A 215 25.11 -7.53 -13.41
N LYS A 216 24.03 -8.25 -13.81
CA LYS A 216 23.89 -9.65 -14.35
C LYS A 216 24.12 -10.97 -13.52
N LYS A 217 23.02 -11.76 -13.46
CA LYS A 217 22.77 -13.24 -13.71
C LYS A 217 23.63 -14.27 -12.93
N LYS A 218 23.10 -15.36 -12.30
CA LYS A 218 22.40 -16.52 -12.92
C LYS A 218 21.96 -17.60 -11.86
N LYS A 219 20.75 -18.18 -12.07
CA LYS A 219 20.26 -19.60 -11.95
C LYS A 219 20.35 -20.51 -10.68
N ARG A 220 19.13 -20.94 -10.24
CA ARG A 220 18.56 -22.29 -9.89
C ARG A 220 19.16 -23.07 -8.67
N LYS A 221 18.40 -23.78 -7.82
CA LYS A 221 17.31 -24.78 -8.05
C LYS A 221 16.57 -25.15 -6.72
N ARG A 222 15.33 -25.68 -6.86
CA ARG A 222 14.30 -26.30 -5.95
C ARG A 222 14.79 -27.09 -4.70
N GLU A 223 14.01 -27.30 -3.63
CA GLU A 223 12.78 -28.15 -3.44
C GLU A 223 12.00 -27.75 -2.15
N VAL A 224 10.68 -27.46 -2.17
CA VAL A 224 9.45 -28.24 -1.81
C VAL A 224 9.33 -28.76 -0.35
N SER A 225 8.36 -28.23 0.43
CA SER A 225 7.25 -28.98 1.08
C SER A 225 6.28 -28.06 1.87
N ASP A 226 4.97 -28.37 1.71
CA ASP A 226 3.76 -28.09 2.53
C ASP A 226 3.54 -26.70 3.15
N GLU A 227 2.56 -25.93 2.63
CA GLU A 227 2.24 -24.59 3.15
C GLU A 227 0.74 -24.37 3.42
N GLU A 228 0.44 -24.07 4.70
CA GLU A 228 -0.59 -23.12 5.08
C GLU A 228 -0.33 -21.79 4.35
N ILE A 229 -1.35 -21.13 3.80
CA ILE A 229 -1.15 -19.93 2.98
C ILE A 229 -0.73 -18.77 3.89
N ASP A 230 0.57 -18.55 3.98
CA ASP A 230 1.20 -17.50 4.78
C ASP A 230 0.74 -16.10 4.35
N ASP A 231 0.56 -15.22 5.33
CA ASP A 231 0.04 -13.85 5.18
C ASP A 231 1.06 -12.94 4.47
N ASN A 232 0.65 -11.76 3.97
CA ASN A 232 1.60 -10.71 3.55
C ASN A 232 2.15 -9.94 4.77
N LEU A 233 2.42 -10.64 5.87
CA LEU A 233 2.94 -10.08 7.12
C LEU A 233 4.09 -10.95 7.64
N ASN A 234 5.33 -10.40 7.68
CA ASN A 234 6.58 -10.83 8.38
C ASN A 234 7.76 -11.18 7.44
N GLU A 235 9.04 -11.01 7.77
CA GLU A 235 9.80 -10.26 8.78
C GLU A 235 11.25 -10.08 8.26
N ASP A 236 11.95 -9.09 8.83
CA ASP A 236 13.27 -8.60 8.46
C ASP A 236 14.40 -9.64 8.67
N ASN A 237 15.33 -9.78 7.72
CA ASN A 237 16.50 -10.67 7.86
C ASN A 237 17.78 -9.87 8.18
N GLU A 238 18.30 -10.05 9.41
CA GLU A 238 19.67 -9.72 9.80
C GLU A 238 20.67 -10.71 9.19
N ILE A 239 21.83 -10.17 8.79
CA ILE A 239 22.94 -10.88 8.16
C ILE A 239 23.89 -11.40 9.26
N VAL A 240 24.07 -12.72 9.37
CA VAL A 240 25.16 -13.32 10.16
C VAL A 240 26.27 -13.86 9.26
N ASN A 241 27.44 -13.25 9.40
CA ASN A 241 28.73 -13.64 8.82
C ASN A 241 29.22 -14.99 9.36
N VAL A 242 29.61 -15.92 8.47
CA VAL A 242 30.55 -17.00 8.83
C VAL A 242 31.64 -17.17 7.78
N ARG A 243 32.87 -16.92 8.26
CA ARG A 243 34.18 -17.08 7.62
C ARG A 243 34.44 -18.52 7.15
N LYS A 244 35.10 -18.69 6.00
CA LYS A 244 35.90 -19.91 5.73
C LYS A 244 37.32 -19.57 5.25
N LYS A 245 38.27 -20.20 5.96
CA LYS A 245 39.72 -20.08 5.83
C LYS A 245 40.26 -20.82 4.60
N LYS A 246 41.38 -20.26 4.13
CA LYS A 246 42.35 -20.67 3.11
C LYS A 246 43.02 -22.03 3.38
N ARG A 247 43.37 -22.78 2.32
CA ARG A 247 44.63 -23.53 2.06
C ARG A 247 44.46 -24.35 0.76
N GLU A 248 45.08 -23.95 -0.33
CA GLU A 248 46.45 -24.23 -0.81
C GLU A 248 46.66 -25.59 -1.49
N SER A 249 47.20 -25.46 -2.70
CA SER A 249 47.68 -26.39 -3.72
C SER A 249 48.47 -27.61 -3.23
N VAL A 250 48.30 -28.74 -3.93
CA VAL A 250 49.41 -29.54 -4.47
C VAL A 250 48.97 -30.16 -5.81
N SER A 251 49.81 -30.03 -6.82
CA SER A 251 49.73 -30.72 -8.11
C SER A 251 50.86 -31.74 -8.21
N ARG A 252 50.56 -32.87 -8.88
CA ARG A 252 51.39 -34.04 -9.23
C ARG A 252 51.24 -35.22 -8.30
#